data_AF-A0A369AC19-F1
#
_entry.id   AF-A0A369AC19-F1
#
_cell.length_a   1.000
_cell.length_b   1.000
_cell.length_c   1.000
_cell.angle_alpha   90.00
_cell.angle_beta   90.00
_cell.angle_gamma   90.00
#
_symmetry.space_group_name_H-M   'P 1'
#
loop_
_entity.id
_entity.type
_entity.pdbx_description
1 polymer ?
#
loop_
_entity_poly.entity_id
_entity_poly.type
_entity_poly.pdbx_seq_one_letter_code
_entity_poly.pdbx_strand_id
1 'polypeptide(L)'
;MIIRQLKPRQYDHLHKDLLKKAHAKPLEASYTVNMTVNNVEYAVRIQPETRCRMAVLQALRIDRSEGKPDFELITRGNILLSLLEMLVYQAVR
;
A
#
# COMPACT_ATOMS: atom_id res chain seq x y z
N MET A 1 8.47 -0.70 -8.29
CA MET A 1 8.32 -1.76 -7.28
C MET A 1 9.45 -1.68 -6.25
N ILE A 2 9.14 -1.82 -4.97
CA ILE A 2 10.11 -2.01 -3.89
C ILE A 2 9.76 -3.26 -3.10
N ILE A 3 10.76 -3.89 -2.46
CA ILE A 3 10.55 -5.00 -1.52
C ILE A 3 11.28 -4.63 -0.23
N ARG A 4 10.59 -4.72 0.90
CA ARG A 4 11.15 -4.41 2.21
C ARG A 4 10.97 -5.58 3.17
N GLN A 5 12.04 -5.89 3.90
CA GLN A 5 11.98 -6.78 5.06
C GLN A 5 11.39 -6.04 6.27
N LEU A 6 10.30 -6.56 6.84
CA LEU A 6 9.71 -6.04 8.07
C LEU A 6 10.11 -6.89 9.28
N LYS A 7 9.99 -6.33 10.48
CA LYS A 7 10.04 -7.12 11.72
C LYS A 7 8.81 -8.04 11.78
N PRO A 8 8.89 -9.25 12.34
CA PRO A 8 7.77 -10.21 12.36
C PRO A 8 6.46 -9.61 12.87
N ARG A 9 6.50 -8.87 13.99
CA ARG A 9 5.30 -8.21 14.57
C ARG A 9 4.67 -7.18 13.62
N GLN A 10 5.48 -6.40 12.91
CA GLN A 10 5.00 -5.40 11.94
C GLN A 10 4.38 -6.09 10.72
N TYR A 11 5.02 -7.15 10.25
CA TYR A 11 4.52 -7.97 9.16
C TYR A 11 3.17 -8.59 9.50
N ASP A 12 3.07 -9.27 10.65
CA ASP A 12 1.85 -9.95 11.07
C ASP A 12 0.68 -8.98 11.23
N HIS A 13 0.93 -7.79 11.79
CA HIS A 13 -0.12 -6.80 11.95
C HIS A 13 -0.57 -6.25 10.60
N LEU A 14 0.36 -5.78 9.77
CA LEU A 14 0.03 -5.24 8.45
C LEU A 14 -0.67 -6.32 7.60
N HIS A 15 -0.19 -7.56 7.60
CA HIS A 15 -0.80 -8.64 6.84
C HIS A 15 -2.24 -8.93 7.28
N LYS A 16 -2.51 -8.97 8.59
CA LYS A 16 -3.89 -9.12 9.11
C LYS A 16 -4.79 -7.94 8.71
N ASP A 17 -4.25 -6.73 8.70
CA ASP A 17 -4.98 -5.55 8.28
C ASP A 17 -5.30 -5.56 6.79
N LEU A 18 -4.37 -6.00 5.94
CA LEU A 18 -4.59 -6.20 4.50
C LEU A 18 -5.71 -7.21 4.26
N LEU A 19 -5.72 -8.34 4.97
CA LEU A 19 -6.77 -9.36 4.85
C LEU A 19 -8.17 -8.84 5.22
N LYS A 20 -8.26 -7.84 6.09
CA LYS A 20 -9.54 -7.25 6.52
C LYS A 20 -10.02 -6.11 5.62
N LYS A 21 -9.09 -5.26 5.19
CA LYS A 21 -9.40 -3.93 4.62
C LYS A 21 -9.20 -3.85 3.11
N ALA A 22 -8.43 -4.76 2.53
CA ALA A 22 -7.99 -4.62 1.16
C ALA A 22 -8.82 -5.48 0.19
N HIS A 23 -8.99 -4.97 -1.01
CA HIS A 23 -9.69 -5.69 -2.07
C HIS A 23 -8.73 -6.69 -2.73
N ALA A 24 -8.98 -7.98 -2.55
CA ALA A 24 -8.35 -9.05 -3.31
C ALA A 24 -9.16 -9.33 -4.57
N LYS A 25 -8.50 -9.42 -5.72
CA LYS A 25 -9.11 -9.89 -6.96
C LYS A 25 -8.79 -11.38 -7.16
N PRO A 26 -9.68 -12.16 -7.78
CA PRO A 26 -9.36 -13.54 -8.16
C PRO A 26 -8.02 -13.60 -8.90
N LEU A 27 -7.17 -14.55 -8.53
CA LEU A 27 -5.84 -14.77 -9.13
C LEU A 27 -4.82 -13.64 -8.89
N GLU A 28 -5.09 -12.66 -8.03
CA GLU A 28 -4.10 -11.67 -7.60
C GLU A 28 -3.61 -11.99 -6.19
N ALA A 29 -2.28 -12.17 -6.04
CA ALA A 29 -1.62 -12.25 -4.74
C ALA A 29 -1.43 -10.88 -4.08
N SER A 30 -1.72 -9.81 -4.82
CA SER A 30 -1.63 -8.42 -4.35
C SER A 30 -2.97 -7.89 -3.87
N TYR A 31 -2.89 -6.99 -2.91
CA TYR A 31 -3.98 -6.27 -2.31
C TYR A 31 -3.93 -4.80 -2.74
N THR A 32 -5.10 -4.18 -2.94
CA THR A 32 -5.18 -2.72 -3.09
C THR A 32 -5.66 -2.10 -1.78
N VAL A 33 -4.85 -1.20 -1.22
CA VAL A 33 -5.14 -0.46 0.01
C VAL A 33 -5.34 1.01 -0.32
N ASN A 34 -6.46 1.57 0.11
CA ASN A 34 -6.69 3.00 0.02
C ASN A 34 -6.13 3.69 1.27
N MET A 35 -5.40 4.78 1.09
CA MET A 35 -4.91 5.62 2.18
C MET A 35 -4.97 7.10 1.78
N THR A 36 -5.16 7.97 2.77
CA THR A 36 -5.15 9.42 2.57
C THR A 36 -3.96 10.03 3.31
N VAL A 37 -3.16 10.83 2.61
CA VAL A 37 -2.02 11.55 3.17
C VAL A 37 -2.15 13.02 2.78
N ASN A 38 -2.23 13.93 3.76
CA ASN A 38 -2.38 15.37 3.53
C ASN A 38 -3.52 15.70 2.55
N ASN A 39 -4.70 15.10 2.77
CA ASN A 39 -5.90 15.23 1.91
C ASN A 39 -5.75 14.70 0.48
N VAL A 40 -4.64 14.02 0.16
CA VAL A 40 -4.44 13.35 -1.12
C VAL A 40 -4.71 11.86 -0.95
N GLU A 41 -5.56 11.31 -1.81
CA GLU A 41 -5.89 9.89 -1.82
C GLU A 41 -4.86 9.08 -2.62
N TYR A 42 -4.55 7.88 -2.12
CA TYR A 42 -3.68 6.92 -2.77
C TYR A 42 -4.31 5.54 -2.74
N ALA A 43 -4.28 4.84 -3.87
CA ALA A 43 -4.50 3.40 -3.94
C ALA A 43 -3.15 2.69 -4.09
N VAL A 44 -2.72 1.98 -3.06
CA VAL A 44 -1.40 1.33 -3.01
C VAL A 44 -1.57 -0.17 -3.26
N ARG A 45 -0.86 -0.70 -4.26
CA ARG A 45 -0.85 -2.14 -4.55
C ARG A 45 0.31 -2.82 -3.83
N ILE A 46 -0.02 -3.64 -2.83
CA ILE A 46 0.93 -4.29 -1.91
C ILE A 46 0.76 -5.81 -1.94
N GLN A 47 1.85 -6.54 -1.84
CA GLN A 47 1.87 -8.00 -1.85
C GLN A 47 2.71 -8.50 -0.66
N PRO A 48 2.09 -9.21 0.29
CA PRO A 48 2.80 -9.99 1.29
C PRO A 48 3.65 -11.06 0.62
N GLU A 49 4.88 -11.18 1.09
CA GLU A 49 5.88 -12.10 0.56
C GLU A 49 6.43 -12.99 1.67
N THR A 50 7.05 -14.10 1.25
CA THR A 50 7.73 -15.00 2.18
C THR A 50 8.81 -14.28 3.00
N ARG A 51 9.08 -14.82 4.20
CA ARG A 51 10.09 -14.29 5.14
C ARG A 51 9.79 -12.90 5.67
N CYS A 52 8.52 -12.58 5.96
CA CYS A 52 8.10 -11.27 6.50
C CYS A 52 8.45 -10.08 5.58
N ARG A 53 8.41 -10.29 4.27
CA ARG A 53 8.69 -9.24 3.28
C ARG A 53 7.38 -8.65 2.77
N MET A 54 7.40 -7.36 2.47
CA MET A 54 6.30 -6.67 1.81
C MET A 54 6.81 -6.06 0.51
N ALA A 55 6.16 -6.41 -0.60
CA ALA A 55 6.39 -5.80 -1.90
C ALA A 55 5.35 -4.70 -2.13
N VAL A 56 5.79 -3.49 -2.47
CA VAL A 56 4.89 -2.45 -3.01
C VAL A 56 5.14 -2.36 -4.50
N LEU A 57 4.14 -2.74 -5.27
CA LEU A 57 4.24 -2.87 -6.72
C LEU A 57 4.20 -1.49 -7.38
N GLN A 58 3.15 -0.73 -7.05
CA GLN A 58 2.86 0.62 -7.55
C GLN A 58 1.83 1.29 -6.64
N ALA A 59 1.63 2.59 -6.82
CA ALA A 59 0.53 3.33 -6.22
C ALA A 59 -0.14 4.22 -7.27
N LEU A 60 -1.40 4.55 -7.05
CA LEU A 60 -2.14 5.52 -7.84
C LEU A 60 -2.49 6.68 -6.92
N ARG A 61 -1.97 7.88 -7.21
CA ARG A 61 -2.46 9.10 -6.57
C ARG A 61 -3.77 9.49 -7.25
N ILE A 62 -4.78 9.82 -6.46
CA ILE A 62 -6.12 10.18 -6.93
C ILE A 62 -6.38 11.61 -6.50
N ASP A 63 -6.49 12.51 -7.46
CA ASP A 63 -6.92 13.88 -7.23
C ASP A 63 -8.39 14.02 -7.62
N ARG A 64 -9.22 14.63 -6.76
CA ARG A 64 -10.66 14.76 -6.98
C ARG A 64 -11.12 16.22 -7.05
N SER A 65 -10.19 17.18 -7.13
CA SER A 65 -10.49 18.60 -6.97
C SER A 65 -11.30 19.23 -8.12
N GLU A 66 -11.34 18.64 -9.33
CA GLU A 66 -11.90 19.32 -10.52
C GLU A 66 -12.93 18.51 -11.33
N GLY A 67 -14.00 18.04 -10.69
CA GLY A 67 -15.18 17.47 -11.36
C GLY A 67 -14.98 16.12 -12.06
N LYS A 68 -13.74 15.79 -12.46
CA LYS A 68 -13.28 14.48 -12.90
C LYS A 68 -12.02 14.10 -12.11
N PRO A 69 -11.94 12.88 -11.56
CA PRO A 69 -10.75 12.46 -10.88
C PRO A 69 -9.56 12.35 -11.84
N ASP A 70 -8.43 12.95 -11.46
CA ASP A 70 -7.13 12.78 -12.11
C ASP A 70 -6.31 11.70 -11.39
N PHE A 71 -5.49 11.00 -12.16
CA PHE A 71 -4.78 9.80 -11.70
C PHE A 71 -3.32 9.84 -12.11
N GLU A 72 -2.42 9.83 -11.12
CA GLU A 72 -0.97 9.72 -11.35
C GLU A 72 -0.47 8.33 -10.90
N LEU A 73 0.06 7.55 -11.86
CA LEU A 73 0.71 6.27 -11.55
C LEU A 73 2.09 6.52 -10.95
N ILE A 74 2.30 6.02 -9.74
CA ILE A 74 3.55 6.13 -9.01
C ILE A 74 4.27 4.77 -9.04
N THR A 75 5.45 4.76 -9.65
CA THR A 75 6.38 3.62 -9.65
C THR A 75 7.72 3.96 -8.98
N ARG A 76 7.94 5.23 -8.62
CA ARG A 76 9.16 5.76 -7.99
C ARG A 76 9.40 5.14 -6.62
N GLY A 77 10.54 4.46 -6.46
CA GLY A 77 10.80 3.59 -5.30
C GLY A 77 10.82 4.30 -3.95
N ASN A 78 11.36 5.52 -3.87
CA ASN A 78 11.36 6.31 -2.64
C ASN A 78 9.94 6.65 -2.16
N ILE A 79 9.04 7.04 -3.07
CA ILE A 79 7.64 7.33 -2.74
C ILE A 79 6.93 6.05 -2.29
N LEU A 80 7.11 4.94 -3.02
CA LEU A 80 6.52 3.65 -2.65
C LEU A 80 7.00 3.17 -1.27
N LEU A 81 8.27 3.39 -0.93
CA LEU A 81 8.80 3.09 0.39
C LEU A 81 8.16 3.98 1.46
N SER A 82 8.01 5.28 1.22
CA SER A 82 7.35 6.20 2.16
C SER A 82 5.89 5.79 2.44
N LEU A 83 5.13 5.41 1.40
CA LEU A 83 3.77 4.91 1.58
C LEU A 83 3.74 3.61 2.39
N LEU A 84 4.70 2.70 2.17
CA LEU A 84 4.83 1.49 2.98
C LEU A 84 5.11 1.80 4.45
N GLU A 85 6.03 2.73 4.75
CA GLU A 85 6.31 3.11 6.14
C GLU A 85 5.07 3.68 6.84
N MET A 86 4.26 4.46 6.14
CA MET A 86 2.99 4.97 6.67
C MET A 86 1.99 3.85 6.96
N LEU A 87 1.84 2.89 6.04
CA LEU A 87 0.97 1.72 6.24
C LEU A 87 1.43 0.87 7.44
N VAL A 88 2.74 0.63 7.55
CA VAL A 88 3.31 -0.10 8.70
C VAL A 88 3.07 0.66 10.00
N TYR A 89 3.23 2.00 10.01
CA TYR A 89 2.99 2.82 11.19
C TYR A 89 1.51 2.81 11.61
N GLN A 90 0.59 2.89 10.65
CA GLN A 90 -0.85 2.84 10.90
C GLN A 90 -1.31 1.47 11.39
N ALA A 91 -0.73 0.39 10.86
CA ALA A 91 -1.02 -0.97 11.33
C ALA A 91 -0.47 -1.23 12.73
N VAL A 92 0.60 -0.56 13.19
CA VAL A 92 1.11 -0.81 14.56
C VAL A 92 0.23 -0.14 15.65
N ARG A 93 -0.73 0.71 15.28
CA ARG A 93 -1.63 1.40 16.22
C ARG A 93 -2.86 0.58 16.62
#